data_AF-A0A7V9IIF9-F1
#
_entry.id   AF-A0A7V9IIF9-F1
#
_cell.length_a   1.000
_cell.length_b   1.000
_cell.length_c   1.000
_cell.angle_alpha   90.00
_cell.angle_beta   90.00
_cell.angle_gamma   90.00
#
_symmetry.space_group_name_H-M   'P 1'
#
loop_
_entity.id
_entity.type
_entity.pdbx_description
1 polymer ?
#
loop_
_entity_poly.entity_id
_entity_poly.type
_entity_poly.pdbx_seq_one_letter_code
_entity_poly.pdbx_strand_id
1 'polypeptide(L)'
;MTVVRTERAVAGGEILAHHDDGRVLFVSGALPDELVEVTLYHEKARFAKADVIRVVEPSPDRVVEPCRRRHEGCGGCDWMHVEPRRQLDHKASVVTDALVRTAHLTDPPVARGRTVPANAYRTTIRAVGNGDGRLGFRARRSHDVVVAGGCLIAHPTLVELLDTVRVSPGLEITLRVSEASDEITARWDPATGEVNGLPEATGTTKDAVVHELVAGASLQVSSASFFQSGPAAAELIVDTLATLVPELARAGSVVDAYAGVGVLGRTTVPSNASLVTIETSKWAAADAAINRPGALVHVGDVGRPAAAKFVARHVDDIDVVIADPSRRGLGRAAVDALAGMRAPVLALVSCDPVSLARDAALLSDAGYALERVIVVDLFPQTHHVETVARFVHE
;
A
#
# COMPACT_ATOMS: atom_id res chain seq x y z
N MET A 1 -24.87 7.47 23.58
CA MET A 1 -25.28 6.95 22.27
C MET A 1 -25.96 8.08 21.54
N THR A 2 -25.58 8.33 20.30
CA THR A 2 -26.10 9.45 19.50
C THR A 2 -26.47 8.93 18.12
N VAL A 3 -27.52 9.49 17.51
CA VAL A 3 -27.90 9.21 16.12
C VAL A 3 -27.39 10.35 15.23
N VAL A 4 -26.65 10.03 14.17
CA VAL A 4 -26.08 11.04 13.26
C VAL A 4 -26.24 10.63 11.80
N ARG A 5 -26.37 11.65 10.93
CA ARG A 5 -26.29 11.49 9.48
C ARG A 5 -24.83 11.57 9.05
N THR A 6 -24.35 10.57 8.33
CA THR A 6 -22.98 10.53 7.81
C THR A 6 -22.89 11.16 6.43
N GLU A 7 -21.74 11.73 6.09
CA GLU A 7 -21.58 12.60 4.93
C GLU A 7 -20.64 12.00 3.89
N ARG A 8 -19.35 11.87 4.20
CA ARG A 8 -18.34 11.47 3.20
C ARG A 8 -17.18 10.73 3.83
N ALA A 9 -16.54 9.88 3.04
CA ALA A 9 -15.31 9.20 3.44
C ALA A 9 -14.16 10.21 3.60
N VAL A 10 -13.28 9.93 4.55
CA VAL A 10 -12.02 10.67 4.76
C VAL A 10 -10.82 9.73 4.79
N ALA A 11 -9.62 10.31 4.70
CA ALA A 11 -8.38 9.56 4.84
C ALA A 11 -8.37 8.77 6.17
N GLY A 12 -8.03 7.48 6.11
CA GLY A 12 -8.06 6.57 7.27
C GLY A 12 -9.32 5.71 7.40
N GLY A 13 -10.26 5.79 6.45
CA GLY A 13 -11.38 4.83 6.33
C GLY A 13 -12.61 5.15 7.18
N GLU A 14 -12.55 6.25 7.93
CA GLU A 14 -13.68 6.77 8.72
C GLU A 14 -14.60 7.62 7.81
N ILE A 15 -15.87 7.75 8.20
CA ILE A 15 -16.84 8.64 7.55
C ILE A 15 -17.07 9.86 8.42
N LEU A 16 -17.05 11.04 7.82
CA LEU A 16 -17.30 12.30 8.50
C LEU A 16 -18.80 12.46 8.77
N ALA A 17 -19.14 12.91 9.98
CA ALA A 17 -20.47 13.37 10.35
C ALA A 17 -20.35 14.58 11.28
N HIS A 18 -21.45 15.28 11.55
CA HIS A 18 -21.51 16.33 12.56
C HIS A 18 -22.44 15.93 13.69
N HIS A 19 -22.00 16.17 14.93
CA HIS A 19 -22.83 16.02 16.11
C HIS A 19 -23.70 17.28 16.31
N ASP A 20 -24.84 17.15 16.98
CA ASP A 20 -25.75 18.27 17.27
C ASP A 20 -25.12 19.42 18.07
N ASP A 21 -24.00 19.16 18.74
CA ASP A 21 -23.21 20.14 19.50
C ASP A 21 -22.13 20.85 18.66
N GLY A 22 -22.09 20.59 17.35
CA GLY A 22 -21.16 21.19 16.39
C GLY A 22 -19.80 20.50 16.28
N ARG A 23 -19.54 19.40 17.02
CA ARG A 23 -18.29 18.62 16.87
C ARG A 23 -18.29 17.83 15.56
N VAL A 24 -17.10 17.70 14.95
CA VAL A 24 -16.87 16.77 13.85
C VAL A 24 -16.74 15.34 14.41
N LEU A 25 -17.42 14.38 13.82
CA LEU A 25 -17.33 12.98 14.16
C LEU A 25 -16.61 12.20 13.06
N PHE A 26 -15.66 11.37 13.46
CA PHE A 26 -15.06 10.34 12.60
C PHE A 26 -15.70 9.00 12.93
N VAL A 27 -16.61 8.55 12.09
CA VAL A 27 -17.48 7.39 12.32
C VAL A 27 -16.95 6.17 11.58
N SER A 28 -16.62 5.13 12.32
CA SER A 28 -16.12 3.88 11.78
C SER A 28 -17.25 2.88 11.57
N GLY A 29 -17.21 2.16 10.45
CA GLY A 29 -18.24 1.17 10.10
C GLY A 29 -19.50 1.76 9.46
N ALA A 30 -19.50 3.05 9.15
CA ALA A 30 -20.54 3.74 8.39
C ALA A 30 -20.20 3.83 6.90
N LEU A 31 -21.20 4.10 6.08
CA LEU A 31 -21.05 4.61 4.71
C LEU A 31 -21.51 6.09 4.65
N PRO A 32 -21.18 6.82 3.57
CA PRO A 32 -21.84 8.08 3.23
C PRO A 32 -23.38 7.97 3.21
N ASP A 33 -24.06 9.06 3.59
CA ASP A 33 -25.52 9.25 3.55
C ASP A 33 -26.37 8.34 4.46
N GLU A 34 -25.75 7.63 5.41
CA GLU A 34 -26.45 6.77 6.35
C GLU A 34 -26.97 7.52 7.58
N LEU A 35 -28.08 7.04 8.13
CA LEU A 35 -28.48 7.39 9.50
C LEU A 35 -28.01 6.26 10.42
N VAL A 36 -27.10 6.56 11.34
CA VAL A 36 -26.46 5.57 12.21
C VAL A 36 -26.54 5.97 13.68
N GLU A 37 -26.76 4.98 14.54
CA GLU A 37 -26.56 5.10 15.98
C GLU A 37 -25.13 4.73 16.33
N VAL A 38 -24.43 5.61 17.04
CA VAL A 38 -23.00 5.51 17.30
C VAL A 38 -22.67 5.56 18.79
N THR A 39 -21.55 4.92 19.15
CA THR A 39 -20.88 5.08 20.45
C THR A 39 -19.59 5.86 20.29
N LEU A 40 -19.38 6.88 21.13
CA LEU A 40 -18.15 7.65 21.15
C LEU A 40 -17.12 6.90 22.00
N TYR A 41 -15.89 6.76 21.49
CA TYR A 41 -14.78 6.10 22.21
C TYR A 41 -13.58 7.02 22.43
N HIS A 42 -13.57 8.20 21.79
CA HIS A 42 -12.55 9.21 21.99
C HIS A 42 -13.12 10.59 21.73
N GLU A 43 -13.00 11.49 22.71
CA GLU A 43 -13.61 12.81 22.66
C GLU A 43 -12.58 13.91 22.88
N LYS A 44 -12.68 14.95 22.07
CA LYS A 44 -11.91 16.20 22.16
C LYS A 44 -12.86 17.38 21.97
N ALA A 45 -12.37 18.60 22.25
CA ALA A 45 -13.18 19.81 22.19
C ALA A 45 -13.80 20.08 20.81
N ARG A 46 -13.11 19.72 19.71
CA ARG A 46 -13.56 20.00 18.34
C ARG A 46 -13.99 18.77 17.55
N PHE A 47 -13.64 17.58 18.03
CA PHE A 47 -13.95 16.34 17.32
C PHE A 47 -14.11 15.16 18.28
N ALA A 48 -14.80 14.12 17.82
CA ALA A 48 -14.82 12.83 18.48
C ALA A 48 -14.67 11.71 17.46
N LYS A 49 -14.29 10.52 17.93
CA LYS A 49 -14.31 9.29 17.14
C LYS A 49 -15.38 8.36 17.65
N ALA A 50 -16.07 7.70 16.72
CA ALA A 50 -17.24 6.89 17.02
C ALA A 50 -17.26 5.58 16.22
N ASP A 51 -17.92 4.57 16.78
CA ASP A 51 -18.23 3.32 16.08
C ASP A 51 -19.73 3.19 15.88
N VAL A 52 -20.15 2.70 14.71
CA VAL A 52 -21.54 2.33 14.45
C VAL A 52 -21.93 1.17 15.36
N ILE A 53 -23.02 1.34 16.11
CA ILE A 53 -23.68 0.29 16.89
C ILE A 53 -24.84 -0.29 16.08
N ARG A 54 -25.58 0.57 15.38
CA ARG A 54 -26.75 0.19 14.61
C ARG A 54 -26.93 1.12 13.42
N VAL A 55 -27.23 0.54 12.27
CA VAL A 55 -27.61 1.27 11.06
C VAL A 55 -29.13 1.44 11.08
N VAL A 56 -29.62 2.69 11.08
CA VAL A 56 -31.04 3.03 11.10
C VAL A 56 -31.57 3.14 9.68
N GLU A 57 -30.87 3.87 8.83
CA GLU A 57 -31.15 4.00 7.39
C GLU A 57 -29.87 3.63 6.63
N PRO A 58 -29.78 2.42 6.05
CA PRO A 58 -28.59 1.98 5.35
C PRO A 58 -28.44 2.65 3.99
N SER A 59 -27.19 2.85 3.58
CA SER A 59 -26.86 3.23 2.21
C SER A 59 -27.23 2.09 1.26
N PRO A 60 -27.66 2.37 0.01
CA PRO A 60 -27.87 1.33 -1.00
C PRO A 60 -26.60 0.55 -1.34
N ASP A 61 -25.42 1.10 -1.05
CA ASP A 61 -24.13 0.46 -1.27
C ASP A 61 -23.65 -0.37 -0.06
N ARG A 62 -24.46 -0.49 1.00
CA ARG A 62 -24.13 -1.34 2.16
C ARG A 62 -24.42 -2.81 1.86
N VAL A 63 -23.45 -3.67 2.16
CA VAL A 63 -23.57 -5.12 2.07
C VAL A 63 -23.32 -5.79 3.42
N VAL A 64 -23.77 -7.04 3.55
CA VAL A 64 -23.46 -7.88 4.72
C VAL A 64 -22.01 -8.34 4.61
N GLU A 65 -21.22 -8.10 5.65
CA GLU A 65 -19.81 -8.51 5.70
C GLU A 65 -19.70 -10.04 5.57
N PRO A 66 -19.00 -10.57 4.54
CA PRO A 66 -18.98 -12.02 4.29
C PRO A 66 -18.01 -12.78 5.22
N CYS A 67 -17.04 -12.09 5.83
CA CYS A 67 -15.99 -12.74 6.61
C CYS A 67 -16.38 -12.94 8.08
N ARG A 68 -16.51 -14.20 8.50
CA ARG A 68 -16.75 -14.56 9.92
C ARG A 68 -15.73 -13.94 10.88
N ARG A 69 -14.45 -13.86 10.50
CA ARG A 69 -13.40 -13.30 11.37
C ARG A 69 -13.57 -11.80 11.61
N ARG A 70 -14.18 -11.07 10.67
CA ARG A 70 -14.53 -9.66 10.87
C ARG A 70 -15.64 -9.50 11.91
N HIS A 71 -16.66 -10.36 11.87
CA HIS A 71 -17.69 -10.43 12.92
C HIS A 71 -17.11 -10.78 14.30
N GLU A 72 -16.02 -11.53 14.34
CA GLU A 72 -15.27 -11.85 15.57
C GLU A 72 -14.30 -10.72 16.00
N GLY A 73 -14.22 -9.61 15.26
CA GLY A 73 -13.44 -8.41 15.62
C GLY A 73 -12.07 -8.25 14.94
N CYS A 74 -11.71 -9.11 13.98
CA CYS A 74 -10.45 -9.02 13.23
C CYS A 74 -10.24 -7.61 12.66
N GLY A 75 -9.04 -7.03 12.79
CA GLY A 75 -8.75 -5.66 12.36
C GLY A 75 -8.44 -5.45 10.87
N GLY A 76 -8.32 -6.50 10.05
CA GLY A 76 -7.79 -6.43 8.68
C GLY A 76 -8.62 -5.72 7.59
N CYS A 77 -9.88 -6.13 7.36
CA CYS A 77 -10.73 -5.68 6.24
C CYS A 77 -11.86 -4.74 6.70
N ASP A 78 -11.56 -3.47 6.87
CA ASP A 78 -12.49 -2.51 7.49
C ASP A 78 -13.59 -1.96 6.59
N TRP A 79 -13.60 -2.28 5.30
CA TRP A 79 -14.63 -1.87 4.34
C TRP A 79 -15.43 -3.07 3.77
N MET A 80 -15.43 -4.24 4.42
CA MET A 80 -16.20 -5.41 3.97
C MET A 80 -17.72 -5.21 3.94
N HIS A 81 -18.23 -4.15 4.57
CA HIS A 81 -19.64 -3.76 4.54
C HIS A 81 -19.97 -2.78 3.41
N VAL A 82 -19.00 -2.41 2.58
CA VAL A 82 -19.17 -1.58 1.38
C VAL A 82 -19.22 -2.48 0.15
N GLU A 83 -20.21 -2.28 -0.72
CA GLU A 83 -20.33 -2.94 -2.02
C GLU A 83 -18.98 -2.85 -2.78
N PRO A 84 -18.34 -4.00 -3.14
CA PRO A 84 -16.99 -4.00 -3.69
C PRO A 84 -16.80 -3.07 -4.90
N ARG A 85 -17.82 -2.93 -5.76
CA ARG A 85 -17.76 -2.04 -6.93
C ARG A 85 -17.72 -0.55 -6.58
N ARG A 86 -18.09 -0.17 -5.36
CA ARG A 86 -18.16 1.21 -4.86
C ARG A 86 -16.95 1.62 -4.06
N GLN A 87 -16.14 0.67 -3.61
CA GLN A 87 -14.95 0.95 -2.80
C GLN A 87 -13.96 1.86 -3.55
N LEU A 88 -13.75 1.64 -4.85
CA LEU A 88 -12.87 2.49 -5.66
C LEU A 88 -13.42 3.92 -5.83
N ASP A 89 -14.74 4.09 -5.88
CA ASP A 89 -15.37 5.42 -5.95
C ASP A 89 -15.10 6.20 -4.66
N HIS A 90 -15.24 5.56 -3.49
CA HIS A 90 -14.92 6.17 -2.22
C HIS A 90 -13.42 6.50 -2.09
N LYS A 91 -12.54 5.61 -2.54
CA LYS A 91 -11.08 5.86 -2.56
C LYS A 91 -10.73 7.07 -3.43
N ALA A 92 -11.33 7.18 -4.61
CA ALA A 92 -11.13 8.33 -5.48
C ALA A 92 -11.62 9.63 -4.84
N SER A 93 -12.78 9.62 -4.18
CA SER A 93 -13.27 10.79 -3.45
C SER A 93 -12.33 11.23 -2.33
N VAL A 94 -11.71 10.29 -1.60
CA VAL A 94 -10.74 10.62 -0.54
C VAL A 94 -9.48 11.26 -1.12
N VAL A 95 -8.98 10.75 -2.26
CA VAL A 95 -7.81 11.33 -2.95
C VAL A 95 -8.11 12.74 -3.45
N THR A 96 -9.27 12.94 -4.08
CA THR A 96 -9.72 14.26 -4.54
C THR A 96 -9.80 15.25 -3.37
N ASP A 97 -10.44 14.88 -2.26
CA ASP A 97 -10.55 15.75 -1.08
C ASP A 97 -9.17 16.10 -0.49
N ALA A 98 -8.24 15.15 -0.44
CA ALA A 98 -6.89 15.40 0.05
C ALA A 98 -6.14 16.41 -0.83
N LEU A 99 -6.23 16.28 -2.16
CA LEU A 99 -5.62 17.21 -3.12
C LEU A 99 -6.24 18.60 -3.04
N VAL A 100 -7.56 18.71 -2.93
CA VAL A 100 -8.24 20.00 -2.76
C VAL A 100 -7.81 20.69 -1.47
N ARG A 101 -7.79 19.94 -0.35
CA ARG A 101 -7.59 20.54 0.99
C ARG A 101 -6.13 20.78 1.33
N THR A 102 -5.22 19.92 0.88
CA THR A 102 -3.80 19.94 1.27
C THR A 102 -2.92 20.52 0.17
N ALA A 103 -3.20 20.22 -1.10
CA ALA A 103 -2.47 20.78 -2.23
C ALA A 103 -3.12 22.05 -2.79
N HIS A 104 -4.29 22.45 -2.28
CA HIS A 104 -5.04 23.63 -2.71
C HIS A 104 -5.41 23.62 -4.21
N LEU A 105 -5.54 22.44 -4.80
CA LEU A 105 -5.97 22.27 -6.19
C LEU A 105 -7.48 22.43 -6.29
N THR A 106 -7.96 23.31 -7.18
CA THR A 106 -9.40 23.57 -7.33
C THR A 106 -10.14 22.41 -8.03
N ASP A 107 -9.53 21.82 -9.05
CA ASP A 107 -10.07 20.70 -9.81
C ASP A 107 -8.94 19.69 -10.10
N PRO A 108 -8.57 18.85 -9.11
CA PRO A 108 -7.45 17.94 -9.26
C PRO A 108 -7.77 16.86 -10.31
N PRO A 109 -6.82 16.48 -11.18
CA PRO A 109 -7.06 15.57 -12.31
C PRO A 109 -7.09 14.09 -11.89
N VAL A 110 -8.01 13.74 -11.01
CA VAL A 110 -8.16 12.40 -10.43
C VAL A 110 -9.09 11.56 -11.28
N ALA A 111 -8.63 10.37 -11.67
CA ALA A 111 -9.44 9.36 -12.35
C ALA A 111 -9.38 8.01 -11.63
N ARG A 112 -10.42 7.21 -11.81
CA ARG A 112 -10.50 5.84 -11.31
C ARG A 112 -9.76 4.92 -12.27
N GLY A 113 -8.91 4.07 -11.72
CA GLY A 113 -8.25 2.96 -12.41
C GLY A 113 -9.02 1.66 -12.23
N ARG A 114 -8.30 0.59 -11.93
CA ARG A 114 -8.86 -0.76 -11.74
C ARG A 114 -8.72 -1.21 -10.28
N THR A 115 -9.34 -2.34 -9.98
CA THR A 115 -9.23 -3.06 -8.71
C THR A 115 -8.66 -4.45 -8.98
N VAL A 116 -7.81 -4.94 -8.08
CA VAL A 116 -7.46 -6.37 -8.04
C VAL A 116 -8.67 -7.19 -7.54
N PRO A 117 -8.67 -8.53 -7.71
CA PRO A 117 -9.69 -9.38 -7.12
C PRO A 117 -9.85 -9.16 -5.60
N ALA A 118 -11.09 -9.22 -5.12
CA ALA A 118 -11.41 -8.92 -3.72
C ALA A 118 -11.04 -10.05 -2.73
N ASN A 119 -10.71 -11.24 -3.23
CA ASN A 119 -10.40 -12.43 -2.44
C ASN A 119 -9.06 -13.01 -2.88
N ALA A 120 -8.41 -13.75 -1.98
CA ALA A 120 -7.17 -14.49 -2.22
C ALA A 120 -5.99 -13.70 -2.80
N TYR A 121 -6.04 -12.35 -2.78
CA TYR A 121 -5.02 -11.52 -3.42
C TYR A 121 -3.76 -11.31 -2.57
N ARG A 122 -3.79 -11.65 -1.26
CA ARG A 122 -2.63 -11.46 -0.37
C ARG A 122 -1.73 -12.68 -0.38
N THR A 123 -0.51 -12.51 -0.84
CA THR A 123 0.55 -13.53 -0.82
C THR A 123 1.58 -13.31 0.28
N THR A 124 1.51 -12.18 1.01
CA THR A 124 2.29 -11.93 2.24
C THR A 124 1.38 -11.53 3.39
N ILE A 125 1.54 -12.20 4.54
CA ILE A 125 0.78 -11.95 5.77
C ILE A 125 1.71 -11.91 6.97
N ARG A 126 1.52 -10.90 7.83
CA ARG A 126 2.07 -10.89 9.18
C ARG A 126 0.99 -11.31 10.17
N ALA A 127 1.26 -12.36 10.93
CA ALA A 127 0.36 -12.91 11.93
C ALA A 127 1.04 -12.95 13.30
N VAL A 128 0.25 -13.12 14.35
CA VAL A 128 0.72 -13.22 15.73
C VAL A 128 0.14 -14.43 16.45
N GLY A 129 0.93 -15.06 17.32
CA GLY A 129 0.47 -16.12 18.20
C GLY A 129 -0.50 -15.65 19.27
N ASN A 130 -1.66 -16.32 19.39
CA ASN A 130 -2.56 -16.17 20.53
C ASN A 130 -2.08 -16.99 21.75
N GLY A 131 -2.82 -16.97 22.86
CA GLY A 131 -2.50 -17.74 24.08
C GLY A 131 -2.42 -19.25 23.88
N ASP A 132 -3.12 -19.80 22.89
CA ASP A 132 -3.11 -21.23 22.54
C ASP A 132 -2.05 -21.57 21.46
N GLY A 133 -1.21 -20.59 21.10
CA GLY A 133 -0.19 -20.71 20.06
C GLY A 133 -0.72 -20.79 18.64
N ARG A 134 -1.99 -20.44 18.40
CA ARG A 134 -2.57 -20.33 17.05
C ARG A 134 -2.27 -18.97 16.44
N LEU A 135 -2.09 -18.94 15.12
CA LEU A 135 -1.92 -17.69 14.39
C LEU A 135 -3.24 -16.90 14.27
N GLY A 136 -3.12 -15.59 14.44
CA GLY A 136 -4.22 -14.67 14.33
C GLY A 136 -3.80 -13.26 13.91
N PHE A 137 -4.80 -12.40 13.78
CA PHE A 137 -4.65 -10.98 13.53
C PHE A 137 -5.08 -10.19 14.76
N ARG A 138 -4.51 -9.00 14.92
CA ARG A 138 -4.95 -8.10 16.00
C ARG A 138 -6.38 -7.65 15.75
N ALA A 139 -7.19 -7.65 16.81
CA ALA A 139 -8.50 -7.03 16.80
C ALA A 139 -8.37 -5.51 16.61
N ARG A 140 -9.44 -4.88 16.11
CA ARG A 140 -9.42 -3.44 15.82
C ARG A 140 -9.17 -2.62 17.09
N ARG A 141 -8.07 -1.86 17.11
CA ARG A 141 -7.61 -1.03 18.26
C ARG A 141 -7.41 -1.84 19.55
N SER A 142 -7.06 -3.13 19.44
CA SER A 142 -6.74 -3.98 20.59
C SER A 142 -5.47 -4.79 20.30
N HIS A 143 -4.83 -5.26 21.36
CA HIS A 143 -3.77 -6.27 21.27
C HIS A 143 -4.35 -7.70 21.28
N ASP A 144 -5.66 -7.87 21.44
CA ASP A 144 -6.31 -9.17 21.36
C ASP A 144 -6.10 -9.80 19.98
N VAL A 145 -5.97 -11.13 19.98
CA VAL A 145 -5.69 -11.90 18.76
C VAL A 145 -6.93 -12.67 18.34
N VAL A 146 -7.45 -12.33 17.16
CA VAL A 146 -8.52 -13.08 16.49
C VAL A 146 -7.89 -14.12 15.59
N VAL A 147 -8.21 -15.38 15.81
CA VAL A 147 -7.68 -16.51 15.03
C VAL A 147 -7.95 -16.31 13.54
N ALA A 148 -6.93 -16.51 12.71
CA ALA A 148 -6.92 -16.10 11.31
C ALA A 148 -7.46 -17.15 10.31
N GLY A 149 -7.79 -18.36 10.76
CA GLY A 149 -8.27 -19.44 9.90
C GLY A 149 -9.47 -19.04 9.03
N GLY A 150 -9.44 -19.38 7.73
CA GLY A 150 -10.47 -18.98 6.76
C GLY A 150 -10.43 -17.51 6.33
N CYS A 151 -9.25 -16.87 6.32
CA CYS A 151 -9.08 -15.50 5.85
C CYS A 151 -9.38 -15.37 4.34
N LEU A 152 -10.46 -14.67 3.98
CA LEU A 152 -10.95 -14.59 2.58
C LEU A 152 -9.99 -13.88 1.61
N ILE A 153 -9.16 -12.96 2.13
CA ILE A 153 -8.23 -12.18 1.31
C ILE A 153 -6.85 -12.83 1.17
N ALA A 154 -6.59 -13.88 1.95
CA ALA A 154 -5.31 -14.59 1.94
C ALA A 154 -5.26 -15.63 0.82
N HIS A 155 -4.09 -15.81 0.21
CA HIS A 155 -3.83 -16.93 -0.70
C HIS A 155 -4.17 -18.28 -0.03
N PRO A 156 -4.73 -19.27 -0.74
CA PRO A 156 -5.13 -20.56 -0.15
C PRO A 156 -4.04 -21.23 0.68
N THR A 157 -2.79 -21.29 0.20
CA THR A 157 -1.65 -21.82 0.95
C THR A 157 -1.41 -21.06 2.26
N LEU A 158 -1.59 -19.73 2.29
CA LEU A 158 -1.48 -18.98 3.54
C LEU A 158 -2.63 -19.30 4.50
N VAL A 159 -3.85 -19.53 3.99
CA VAL A 159 -4.97 -19.97 4.83
C VAL A 159 -4.65 -21.28 5.53
N GLU A 160 -4.09 -22.25 4.79
CA GLU A 160 -3.64 -23.53 5.35
C GLU A 160 -2.55 -23.33 6.42
N LEU A 161 -1.55 -22.49 6.14
CA LEU A 161 -0.50 -22.17 7.12
C LEU A 161 -1.05 -21.50 8.38
N LEU A 162 -2.00 -20.58 8.25
CA LEU A 162 -2.65 -19.92 9.39
C LEU A 162 -3.42 -20.92 10.28
N ASP A 163 -3.92 -22.02 9.72
CA ASP A 163 -4.65 -23.06 10.46
C ASP A 163 -3.72 -24.13 11.07
N THR A 164 -2.59 -24.42 10.43
CA THR A 164 -1.69 -25.54 10.79
C THR A 164 -0.49 -25.11 11.62
N VAL A 165 0.11 -23.96 11.34
CA VAL A 165 1.29 -23.47 12.05
C VAL A 165 0.94 -23.12 13.49
N ARG A 166 1.87 -23.44 14.40
CA ARG A 166 1.79 -23.09 15.82
C ARG A 166 3.01 -22.27 16.21
N VAL A 167 2.81 -21.23 17.00
CA VAL A 167 3.89 -20.33 17.44
C VAL A 167 3.77 -20.01 18.91
N SER A 168 4.85 -19.58 19.54
CA SER A 168 4.79 -19.05 20.90
C SER A 168 3.80 -17.87 21.02
N PRO A 169 3.06 -17.73 22.14
CA PRO A 169 2.16 -16.60 22.35
C PRO A 169 2.87 -15.24 22.20
N GLY A 170 2.26 -14.32 21.45
CA GLY A 170 2.81 -12.99 21.19
C GLY A 170 3.90 -12.91 20.13
N LEU A 171 4.46 -14.05 19.66
CA LEU A 171 5.42 -14.08 18.56
C LEU A 171 4.77 -13.58 17.27
N GLU A 172 5.41 -12.60 16.62
CA GLU A 172 5.04 -12.16 15.27
C GLU A 172 5.83 -12.92 14.21
N ILE A 173 5.12 -13.42 13.20
CA ILE A 173 5.71 -14.13 12.06
C ILE A 173 5.17 -13.53 10.75
N THR A 174 6.07 -13.34 9.79
CA THR A 174 5.73 -13.00 8.41
C THR A 174 5.79 -14.27 7.58
N LEU A 175 4.67 -14.64 6.98
CA LEU A 175 4.53 -15.73 6.03
C LEU A 175 4.35 -15.14 4.63
N ARG A 176 5.07 -15.70 3.66
CA ARG A 176 4.92 -15.37 2.25
C ARG A 176 4.87 -16.63 1.41
N VAL A 177 3.99 -16.64 0.43
CA VAL A 177 3.93 -17.63 -0.65
C VAL A 177 4.14 -16.91 -1.97
N SER A 178 4.68 -17.60 -2.97
CA SER A 178 4.64 -17.15 -4.36
C SER A 178 3.51 -17.83 -5.13
N GLU A 179 2.71 -17.07 -5.88
CA GLU A 179 1.73 -17.66 -6.82
C GLU A 179 2.40 -18.29 -8.04
N ALA A 180 3.58 -17.81 -8.42
CA ALA A 180 4.28 -18.28 -9.62
C ALA A 180 5.11 -19.55 -9.39
N SER A 181 5.69 -19.72 -8.20
CA SER A 181 6.66 -20.79 -7.91
C SER A 181 6.24 -21.75 -6.79
N ASP A 182 5.12 -21.48 -6.10
CA ASP A 182 4.68 -22.18 -4.89
C ASP A 182 5.70 -22.15 -3.73
N GLU A 183 6.78 -21.37 -3.85
CA GLU A 183 7.79 -21.22 -2.80
C GLU A 183 7.21 -20.50 -1.58
N ILE A 184 7.61 -20.94 -0.39
CA ILE A 184 7.14 -20.41 0.88
C ILE A 184 8.34 -19.89 1.67
N THR A 185 8.20 -18.68 2.24
CA THR A 185 9.12 -18.17 3.25
C THR A 185 8.40 -17.84 4.55
N ALA A 186 9.08 -18.07 5.67
CA ALA A 186 8.60 -17.74 6.98
C ALA A 186 9.70 -17.04 7.77
N ARG A 187 9.41 -15.86 8.31
CA ARG A 187 10.38 -15.03 9.03
C ARG A 187 9.81 -14.53 10.35
N TRP A 188 10.55 -14.75 11.43
CA TRP A 188 10.27 -14.25 12.77
C TRP A 188 11.57 -13.89 13.48
N ASP A 189 11.49 -13.32 14.68
CA ASP A 189 12.64 -13.19 15.58
C ASP A 189 12.73 -14.44 16.46
N PRO A 190 13.76 -15.31 16.28
CA PRO A 190 13.91 -16.52 17.10
C PRO A 190 14.04 -16.25 18.59
N ALA A 191 14.43 -15.04 19.01
CA ALA A 191 14.49 -14.67 20.42
C ALA A 191 13.08 -14.51 21.05
N THR A 192 12.04 -14.38 20.23
CA THR A 192 10.65 -14.18 20.69
C THR A 192 9.87 -15.48 20.85
N GLY A 193 10.45 -16.62 20.48
CA GLY A 193 9.86 -17.95 20.68
C GLY A 193 10.02 -18.90 19.51
N GLU A 194 9.25 -19.97 19.56
CA GLU A 194 9.34 -21.11 18.65
C GLU A 194 8.20 -21.11 17.63
N VAL A 195 8.48 -21.73 16.47
CA VAL A 195 7.54 -21.93 15.37
C VAL A 195 7.55 -23.40 14.98
N ASN A 196 6.37 -24.01 14.93
CA ASN A 196 6.15 -25.43 14.65
C ASN A 196 5.10 -25.61 13.55
N GLY A 197 5.20 -26.71 12.79
CA GLY A 197 4.21 -27.07 11.76
C GLY A 197 4.39 -26.32 10.43
N LEU A 198 5.54 -25.69 10.19
CA LEU A 198 5.90 -25.22 8.85
C LEU A 198 6.17 -26.42 7.92
N PRO A 199 5.76 -26.36 6.64
CA PRO A 199 6.18 -27.33 5.63
C PRO A 199 7.71 -27.43 5.53
N GLU A 200 8.25 -28.63 5.28
CA GLU A 200 9.69 -28.90 5.21
C GLU A 200 10.43 -28.00 4.19
N ALA A 201 9.77 -27.71 3.05
CA ALA A 201 10.33 -26.86 2.00
C ALA A 201 10.31 -25.35 2.32
N THR A 202 9.82 -24.94 3.49
CA THR A 202 9.72 -23.52 3.85
C THR A 202 11.09 -22.90 4.07
N GLY A 203 11.39 -21.83 3.32
CA GLY A 203 12.58 -21.02 3.53
C GLY A 203 12.48 -20.20 4.82
N THR A 204 13.27 -20.55 5.83
CA THR A 204 13.28 -19.88 7.14
C THR A 204 14.58 -19.12 7.44
N THR A 205 15.57 -19.25 6.56
CA THR A 205 16.87 -18.58 6.73
C THR A 205 16.78 -17.12 6.32
N LYS A 206 17.76 -16.32 6.76
CA LYS A 206 17.86 -14.89 6.38
C LYS A 206 18.00 -14.67 4.87
N ASP A 207 18.54 -15.66 4.15
CA ASP A 207 18.83 -15.63 2.72
C ASP A 207 17.71 -16.33 1.92
N ALA A 208 16.62 -16.74 2.59
CA ALA A 208 15.49 -17.36 1.92
C ALA A 208 14.77 -16.35 1.03
N VAL A 209 14.41 -16.80 -0.17
CA VAL A 209 13.75 -16.02 -1.23
C VAL A 209 12.53 -16.76 -1.73
N VAL A 210 11.64 -16.02 -2.40
CA VAL A 210 10.65 -16.59 -3.32
C VAL A 210 10.79 -15.90 -4.68
N HIS A 211 10.29 -16.52 -5.73
CA HIS A 211 10.27 -15.97 -7.09
C HIS A 211 8.85 -15.72 -7.53
N GLU A 212 8.50 -14.47 -7.81
CA GLU A 212 7.19 -14.09 -8.34
C GLU A 212 7.25 -13.73 -9.82
N LEU A 213 6.12 -13.85 -10.51
CA LEU A 213 5.97 -13.41 -11.89
C LEU A 213 5.12 -12.14 -11.93
N VAL A 214 5.68 -11.06 -12.47
CA VAL A 214 4.97 -9.79 -12.66
C VAL A 214 5.25 -9.27 -14.06
N ALA A 215 4.20 -9.06 -14.85
CA ALA A 215 4.31 -8.54 -16.21
C ALA A 215 5.35 -9.32 -17.07
N GLY A 216 5.38 -10.65 -16.92
CA GLY A 216 6.29 -11.55 -17.63
C GLY A 216 7.74 -11.58 -17.11
N ALA A 217 8.08 -10.81 -16.08
CA ALA A 217 9.38 -10.84 -15.43
C ALA A 217 9.37 -11.72 -14.18
N SER A 218 10.29 -12.69 -14.11
CA SER A 218 10.59 -13.41 -12.86
C SER A 218 11.39 -12.50 -11.94
N LEU A 219 10.90 -12.33 -10.70
CA LEU A 219 11.44 -11.45 -9.68
C LEU A 219 11.77 -12.25 -8.43
N GLN A 220 13.04 -12.30 -8.06
CA GLN A 220 13.48 -12.76 -6.75
C GLN A 220 13.04 -11.75 -5.69
N VAL A 221 12.48 -12.27 -4.59
CA VAL A 221 12.04 -11.49 -3.44
C VAL A 221 12.56 -12.16 -2.17
N SER A 222 13.57 -11.54 -1.56
CA SER A 222 14.07 -11.98 -0.25
C SER A 222 12.97 -11.91 0.81
N SER A 223 12.99 -12.84 1.78
CA SER A 223 12.07 -12.86 2.94
C SER A 223 12.12 -11.57 3.77
N ALA A 224 13.23 -10.83 3.66
CA ALA A 224 13.46 -9.52 4.27
C ALA A 224 12.87 -8.34 3.50
N SER A 225 12.66 -8.52 2.20
CA SER A 225 12.29 -7.46 1.27
C SER A 225 10.79 -7.24 1.27
N PHE A 226 10.38 -6.00 1.06
CA PHE A 226 8.99 -5.68 0.77
C PHE A 226 8.61 -6.19 -0.62
N PHE A 227 7.36 -6.62 -0.75
CA PHE A 227 6.70 -6.88 -2.02
C PHE A 227 5.26 -6.39 -1.90
N GLN A 228 4.63 -6.12 -3.04
CA GLN A 228 3.22 -5.73 -3.07
C GLN A 228 2.32 -6.81 -2.44
N SER A 229 1.05 -6.48 -2.15
CA SER A 229 0.13 -7.41 -1.48
C SER A 229 0.06 -8.78 -2.14
N GLY A 230 0.19 -8.82 -3.46
CA GLY A 230 0.42 -10.01 -4.28
C GLY A 230 0.85 -9.59 -5.69
N PRO A 231 1.10 -10.55 -6.60
CA PRO A 231 1.52 -10.27 -7.97
C PRO A 231 0.48 -9.44 -8.73
N ALA A 232 -0.83 -9.73 -8.56
CA ALA A 232 -1.90 -8.93 -9.19
C ALA A 232 -1.85 -7.44 -8.82
N ALA A 233 -1.41 -7.11 -7.60
CA ALA A 233 -1.25 -5.72 -7.17
C ALA A 233 -0.02 -5.07 -7.82
N ALA A 234 1.10 -5.79 -7.91
CA ALA A 234 2.28 -5.33 -8.62
C ALA A 234 2.00 -5.10 -10.11
N GLU A 235 1.32 -6.05 -10.76
CA GLU A 235 0.90 -5.92 -12.17
C GLU A 235 0.00 -4.73 -12.41
N LEU A 236 -0.95 -4.47 -11.49
CA LEU A 236 -1.83 -3.32 -11.64
C LEU A 236 -1.08 -1.98 -11.54
N ILE A 237 -0.07 -1.86 -10.67
CA ILE A 237 0.79 -0.66 -10.65
C ILE A 237 1.56 -0.56 -11.97
N VAL A 238 2.16 -1.65 -12.45
CA VAL A 238 2.93 -1.70 -13.70
C VAL A 238 2.08 -1.28 -14.90
N ASP A 239 0.89 -1.85 -15.06
CA ASP A 239 -0.08 -1.50 -16.12
C ASP A 239 -0.47 -0.02 -16.07
N THR A 240 -0.74 0.47 -14.85
CA THR A 240 -1.16 1.85 -14.63
C THR A 240 -0.03 2.81 -14.96
N LEU A 241 1.19 2.49 -14.53
CA LEU A 241 2.38 3.29 -14.80
C LEU A 241 2.71 3.31 -16.30
N ALA A 242 2.67 2.16 -16.98
CA ALA A 242 2.90 2.08 -18.42
C ALA A 242 1.86 2.86 -19.23
N THR A 243 0.61 2.87 -18.79
CA THR A 243 -0.48 3.65 -19.41
C THR A 243 -0.30 5.15 -19.18
N LEU A 244 0.06 5.54 -17.95
CA LEU A 244 0.15 6.94 -17.55
C LEU A 244 1.46 7.59 -18.02
N VAL A 245 2.53 6.81 -18.14
CA VAL A 245 3.89 7.27 -18.47
C VAL A 245 4.44 6.46 -19.66
N PRO A 246 3.90 6.66 -20.88
CA PRO A 246 4.34 5.93 -22.07
C PRO A 246 5.80 6.20 -22.45
N GLU A 247 6.42 7.27 -21.92
CA GLU A 247 7.84 7.59 -22.09
C GLU A 247 8.75 6.50 -21.54
N LEU A 248 8.34 5.77 -20.51
CA LEU A 248 9.14 4.69 -19.91
C LEU A 248 9.54 3.65 -20.95
N ALA A 249 8.63 3.27 -21.85
CA ALA A 249 8.86 2.26 -22.88
C ALA A 249 9.93 2.65 -23.93
N ARG A 250 10.31 3.93 -23.98
CA ARG A 250 11.30 4.47 -24.93
C ARG A 250 12.43 5.26 -24.25
N ALA A 251 12.47 5.25 -22.91
CA ALA A 251 13.48 5.97 -22.15
C ALA A 251 14.87 5.36 -22.39
N GLY A 252 15.86 6.22 -22.61
CA GLY A 252 17.27 5.87 -22.59
C GLY A 252 17.86 5.89 -21.19
N SER A 253 17.28 6.69 -20.27
CA SER A 253 17.74 6.81 -18.89
C SER A 253 16.59 7.00 -17.89
N VAL A 254 16.61 6.23 -16.80
CA VAL A 254 15.57 6.26 -15.77
C VAL A 254 16.18 6.21 -14.37
N VAL A 255 15.60 6.97 -13.44
CA VAL A 255 15.85 6.81 -12.00
C VAL A 255 14.63 6.13 -11.36
N ASP A 256 14.83 4.99 -10.72
CA ASP A 256 13.83 4.28 -9.92
C ASP A 256 14.15 4.46 -8.44
N ALA A 257 13.44 5.39 -7.80
CA ALA A 257 13.63 5.80 -6.41
C ALA A 257 12.68 5.05 -5.48
N TYR A 258 13.19 4.56 -4.35
CA TYR A 258 12.47 3.66 -3.45
C TYR A 258 12.08 2.34 -4.12
N ALA A 259 12.98 1.82 -4.97
CA ALA A 259 12.65 0.77 -5.93
C ALA A 259 12.26 -0.58 -5.29
N GLY A 260 12.52 -0.79 -4.00
CA GLY A 260 12.35 -2.09 -3.36
C GLY A 260 13.16 -3.16 -4.09
N VAL A 261 12.49 -4.24 -4.50
CA VAL A 261 13.10 -5.34 -5.29
C VAL A 261 13.25 -5.02 -6.78
N GLY A 262 13.00 -3.77 -7.20
CA GLY A 262 13.17 -3.31 -8.57
C GLY A 262 12.03 -3.66 -9.52
N VAL A 263 10.79 -3.83 -9.02
CA VAL A 263 9.63 -4.23 -9.84
C VAL A 263 9.42 -3.28 -11.01
N LEU A 264 9.34 -1.97 -10.75
CA LEU A 264 8.99 -0.96 -11.75
C LEU A 264 10.11 -0.81 -12.78
N GLY A 265 11.36 -0.61 -12.32
CA GLY A 265 12.52 -0.55 -13.21
C GLY A 265 12.76 -1.84 -14.03
N ARG A 266 12.37 -3.01 -13.53
CA ARG A 266 12.47 -4.27 -14.28
C ARG A 266 11.39 -4.41 -15.36
N THR A 267 10.16 -4.01 -15.06
CA THR A 267 8.99 -4.33 -15.89
C THR A 267 8.60 -3.22 -16.85
N THR A 268 8.91 -1.96 -16.54
CA THR A 268 8.49 -0.80 -17.34
C THR A 268 9.61 -0.16 -18.16
N VAL A 269 10.87 -0.47 -17.86
CA VAL A 269 12.04 0.18 -18.48
C VAL A 269 12.73 -0.77 -19.46
N PRO A 270 13.03 -0.33 -20.71
CA PRO A 270 13.74 -1.12 -21.71
C PRO A 270 15.04 -1.72 -21.21
N SER A 271 15.34 -2.95 -21.64
CA SER A 271 16.51 -3.70 -21.17
C SER A 271 17.84 -2.99 -21.42
N ASN A 272 17.91 -2.17 -22.46
CA ASN A 272 19.06 -1.39 -22.92
C ASN A 272 19.15 0.04 -22.31
N ALA A 273 18.17 0.49 -21.54
CA ALA A 273 18.22 1.80 -20.89
C ALA A 273 19.20 1.80 -19.70
N SER A 274 19.78 2.96 -19.41
CA SER A 274 20.52 3.21 -18.17
C SER A 274 19.53 3.37 -17.01
N LEU A 275 19.50 2.40 -16.10
CA LEU A 275 18.63 2.44 -14.92
C LEU A 275 19.46 2.66 -13.66
N VAL A 276 19.17 3.76 -12.95
CA VAL A 276 19.69 3.99 -11.60
C VAL A 276 18.61 3.66 -10.59
N THR A 277 18.89 2.71 -9.70
CA THR A 277 17.99 2.27 -8.64
C THR A 277 18.47 2.80 -7.29
N ILE A 278 17.58 3.43 -6.51
CA ILE A 278 17.88 3.90 -5.15
C ILE A 278 16.98 3.18 -4.15
N GLU A 279 17.58 2.47 -3.20
CA GLU A 279 16.84 1.70 -2.19
C GLU A 279 17.59 1.70 -0.85
N THR A 280 16.89 1.85 0.27
CA THR A 280 17.49 1.89 1.62
C THR A 280 17.80 0.50 2.19
N SER A 281 16.99 -0.50 1.86
CA SER A 281 17.14 -1.87 2.31
C SER A 281 18.20 -2.58 1.49
N LYS A 282 19.28 -3.01 2.14
CA LYS A 282 20.33 -3.80 1.49
C LYS A 282 19.83 -5.11 0.85
N TRP A 283 18.75 -5.68 1.38
CA TRP A 283 18.16 -6.93 0.86
C TRP A 283 17.39 -6.65 -0.43
N ALA A 284 16.54 -5.62 -0.39
CA ALA A 284 15.74 -5.26 -1.56
C ALA A 284 16.63 -4.70 -2.69
N ALA A 285 17.66 -3.92 -2.35
CA ALA A 285 18.66 -3.47 -3.30
C ALA A 285 19.44 -4.63 -3.97
N ALA A 286 19.78 -5.68 -3.21
CA ALA A 286 20.41 -6.87 -3.76
C ALA A 286 19.44 -7.63 -4.69
N ASP A 287 18.18 -7.78 -4.30
CA ASP A 287 17.13 -8.35 -5.15
C ASP A 287 16.97 -7.52 -6.43
N ALA A 288 16.95 -6.18 -6.36
CA ALA A 288 16.84 -5.30 -7.52
C ALA A 288 17.99 -5.49 -8.52
N ALA A 289 19.23 -5.64 -8.01
CA ALA A 289 20.40 -5.92 -8.86
C ALA A 289 20.29 -7.28 -9.57
N ILE A 290 19.76 -8.30 -8.89
CA ILE A 290 19.54 -9.65 -9.45
C ILE A 290 18.41 -9.62 -10.48
N ASN A 291 17.31 -8.96 -10.14
CA ASN A 291 16.10 -8.87 -10.96
C ASN A 291 16.34 -8.06 -12.23
N ARG A 292 17.21 -7.04 -12.17
CA ARG A 292 17.60 -6.21 -13.31
C ARG A 292 19.13 -6.19 -13.47
N PRO A 293 19.71 -7.25 -14.07
CA PRO A 293 21.14 -7.25 -14.38
C PRO A 293 21.51 -6.02 -15.24
N GLY A 294 22.56 -5.32 -14.82
CA GLY A 294 23.02 -4.08 -15.44
C GLY A 294 22.46 -2.78 -14.84
N ALA A 295 21.49 -2.86 -13.92
CA ALA A 295 21.05 -1.68 -13.17
C ALA A 295 22.14 -1.18 -12.22
N LEU A 296 22.23 0.15 -12.08
CA LEU A 296 23.15 0.82 -11.17
C LEU A 296 22.46 1.04 -9.82
N VAL A 297 22.83 0.28 -8.81
CA VAL A 297 22.12 0.27 -7.52
C VAL A 297 22.85 1.10 -6.47
N HIS A 298 22.16 2.09 -5.91
CA HIS A 298 22.58 2.85 -4.74
C HIS A 298 21.80 2.39 -3.50
N VAL A 299 22.53 1.88 -2.50
CA VAL A 299 21.94 1.61 -1.18
C VAL A 299 21.95 2.88 -0.35
N GLY A 300 20.80 3.53 -0.23
CA GLY A 300 20.69 4.80 0.47
C GLY A 300 19.32 5.46 0.39
N ASP A 301 19.18 6.55 1.14
CA ASP A 301 17.97 7.37 1.16
C ASP A 301 18.04 8.44 0.06
N VAL A 302 16.98 8.55 -0.73
CA VAL A 302 16.86 9.45 -1.90
C VAL A 302 17.09 10.92 -1.52
N GLY A 303 16.63 11.34 -0.33
CA GLY A 303 16.79 12.71 0.16
C GLY A 303 18.19 13.03 0.69
N ARG A 304 19.14 12.09 0.61
CA ARG A 304 20.53 12.33 1.04
C ARG A 304 21.42 12.73 -0.13
N PRO A 305 22.38 13.65 0.08
CA PRO A 305 23.30 14.09 -0.98
C PRO A 305 24.09 12.95 -1.67
N ALA A 306 24.31 11.84 -0.97
CA ALA A 306 24.98 10.67 -1.53
C ALA A 306 24.22 10.05 -2.72
N ALA A 307 22.88 10.05 -2.67
CA ALA A 307 22.05 9.51 -3.75
C ALA A 307 22.12 10.40 -4.99
N ALA A 308 21.91 11.71 -4.85
CA ALA A 308 22.04 12.67 -5.95
C ALA A 308 23.43 12.62 -6.60
N LYS A 309 24.50 12.53 -5.78
CA LYS A 309 25.88 12.38 -6.27
C LYS A 309 26.10 11.05 -7.00
N PHE A 310 25.42 9.97 -6.59
CA PHE A 310 25.50 8.69 -7.27
C PHE A 310 24.81 8.77 -8.64
N VAL A 311 23.61 9.35 -8.73
CA VAL A 311 22.89 9.56 -9.99
C VAL A 311 23.73 10.37 -10.97
N ALA A 312 24.21 11.55 -10.56
CA ALA A 312 25.00 12.46 -11.39
C ALA A 312 26.38 11.92 -11.83
N ARG A 313 26.82 10.76 -11.30
CA ARG A 313 28.06 10.09 -11.74
C ARG A 313 27.85 9.13 -12.90
N HIS A 314 26.61 8.73 -13.16
CA HIS A 314 26.31 7.66 -14.10
C HIS A 314 25.31 8.07 -15.18
N VAL A 315 24.54 9.11 -14.95
CA VAL A 315 23.51 9.59 -15.87
C VAL A 315 23.56 11.12 -15.88
N ASP A 316 23.74 11.69 -17.07
CA ASP A 316 23.78 13.14 -17.29
C ASP A 316 22.37 13.70 -17.55
N ASP A 317 21.62 13.09 -18.47
CA ASP A 317 20.24 13.44 -18.79
C ASP A 317 19.31 12.30 -18.37
N ILE A 318 18.23 12.61 -17.64
CA ILE A 318 17.26 11.63 -17.14
C ILE A 318 15.93 11.85 -17.86
N ASP A 319 15.44 10.83 -18.57
CA ASP A 319 14.16 10.92 -19.29
C ASP A 319 12.96 10.85 -18.34
N VAL A 320 13.01 9.94 -17.37
CA VAL A 320 11.93 9.69 -16.42
C VAL A 320 12.46 9.40 -15.01
N VAL A 321 11.80 9.96 -14.01
CA VAL A 321 11.95 9.55 -12.61
C VAL A 321 10.70 8.78 -12.19
N ILE A 322 10.90 7.61 -11.57
CA ILE A 322 9.85 6.86 -10.87
C ILE A 322 10.14 6.98 -9.37
N ALA A 323 9.13 7.22 -8.55
CA ALA A 323 9.25 7.18 -7.10
C ALA A 323 8.07 6.44 -6.45
N ASP A 324 8.36 5.45 -5.59
CA ASP A 324 7.37 4.69 -4.82
C ASP A 324 7.68 4.73 -3.31
N PRO A 325 7.57 5.90 -2.65
CA PRO A 325 7.89 6.03 -1.23
C PRO A 325 6.90 5.29 -0.33
N SER A 326 7.34 5.02 0.90
CA SER A 326 6.46 4.59 1.99
C SER A 326 5.30 5.57 2.26
N ARG A 327 4.36 5.20 3.15
CA ARG A 327 3.25 6.06 3.63
C ARG A 327 3.62 7.46 4.09
N ARG A 328 4.89 7.73 4.40
CA ARG A 328 5.36 9.09 4.73
C ARG A 328 5.41 10.02 3.51
N GLY A 329 5.36 9.49 2.29
CA GLY A 329 5.65 10.22 1.06
C GLY A 329 7.13 10.53 0.87
N LEU A 330 7.43 11.37 -0.12
CA LEU A 330 8.75 11.88 -0.45
C LEU A 330 9.26 12.83 0.64
N GLY A 331 8.45 13.84 0.99
CA GLY A 331 8.88 14.95 1.83
C GLY A 331 9.89 15.88 1.13
N ARG A 332 10.16 17.03 1.75
CA ARG A 332 10.93 18.14 1.13
C ARG A 332 12.29 17.71 0.59
N ALA A 333 13.09 16.98 1.37
CA ALA A 333 14.45 16.61 0.98
C ALA A 333 14.51 15.69 -0.24
N ALA A 334 13.59 14.72 -0.34
CA ALA A 334 13.52 13.85 -1.51
C ALA A 334 12.93 14.59 -2.72
N VAL A 335 11.92 15.45 -2.53
CA VAL A 335 11.41 16.31 -3.59
C VAL A 335 12.52 17.21 -4.15
N ASP A 336 13.31 17.86 -3.29
CA ASP A 336 14.46 18.68 -3.73
C ASP A 336 15.46 17.87 -4.55
N ALA A 337 15.79 16.66 -4.08
CA ALA A 337 16.75 15.80 -4.77
C ALA A 337 16.22 15.35 -6.14
N LEU A 338 14.97 14.90 -6.22
CA LEU A 338 14.35 14.40 -7.44
C LEU A 338 14.06 15.54 -8.44
N ALA A 339 13.52 16.67 -7.98
CA ALA A 339 13.28 17.82 -8.85
C ALA A 339 14.60 18.45 -9.35
N GLY A 340 15.66 18.41 -8.54
CA GLY A 340 17.00 18.81 -8.94
C GLY A 340 17.60 17.98 -10.08
N MET A 341 17.05 16.79 -10.36
CA MET A 341 17.42 15.97 -11.52
C MET A 341 16.81 16.49 -12.83
N ARG A 342 15.78 17.35 -12.76
CA ARG A 342 15.12 18.01 -13.89
C ARG A 342 14.64 17.04 -14.99
N ALA A 343 14.22 15.83 -14.59
CA ALA A 343 13.64 14.88 -15.54
C ALA A 343 12.33 15.45 -16.11
N PRO A 344 12.08 15.39 -17.43
CA PRO A 344 10.87 15.92 -18.04
C PRO A 344 9.59 15.32 -17.47
N VAL A 345 9.64 14.06 -17.02
CA VAL A 345 8.51 13.36 -16.42
C VAL A 345 8.90 12.74 -15.09
N LEU A 346 8.04 12.91 -14.08
CA LEU A 346 8.13 12.25 -12.79
C LEU A 346 6.84 11.48 -12.51
N ALA A 347 6.97 10.18 -12.27
CA ALA A 347 5.90 9.31 -11.82
C ALA A 347 6.01 9.10 -10.31
N LEU A 348 4.92 9.34 -9.59
CA LEU A 348 4.84 9.13 -8.15
C LEU A 348 3.76 8.09 -7.84
N VAL A 349 4.17 6.95 -7.29
CA VAL A 349 3.26 5.98 -6.68
C VAL A 349 3.07 6.38 -5.21
N SER A 350 1.84 6.33 -4.71
CA SER A 350 1.57 6.71 -3.32
C SER A 350 0.41 5.95 -2.71
N CYS A 351 0.68 5.40 -1.52
CA CYS A 351 -0.27 4.64 -0.70
C CYS A 351 -0.96 5.49 0.39
N ASP A 352 -0.73 6.82 0.41
CA ASP A 352 -1.34 7.74 1.37
C ASP A 352 -1.80 9.05 0.68
N PRO A 353 -3.09 9.38 0.71
CA PRO A 353 -3.65 10.50 -0.06
C PRO A 353 -3.19 11.86 0.47
N VAL A 354 -2.92 11.98 1.77
CA VAL A 354 -2.47 13.24 2.39
C VAL A 354 -1.00 13.50 2.04
N SER A 355 -0.17 12.47 2.10
CA SER A 355 1.23 12.56 1.70
C SER A 355 1.37 12.83 0.20
N LEU A 356 0.58 12.16 -0.65
CA LEU A 356 0.47 12.49 -2.08
C LEU A 356 0.18 13.98 -2.28
N ALA A 357 -0.85 14.51 -1.61
CA ALA A 357 -1.24 15.90 -1.79
C ALA A 357 -0.17 16.88 -1.31
N ARG A 358 0.49 16.60 -0.18
CA ARG A 358 1.63 17.40 0.28
C ARG A 358 2.78 17.36 -0.72
N ASP A 359 3.13 16.19 -1.23
CA ASP A 359 4.26 16.04 -2.15
C ASP A 359 3.93 16.65 -3.53
N ALA A 360 2.68 16.61 -3.97
CA ALA A 360 2.22 17.30 -5.17
C ALA A 360 2.43 18.81 -5.05
N ALA A 361 2.09 19.42 -3.91
CA ALA A 361 2.35 20.85 -3.68
C ALA A 361 3.86 21.16 -3.71
N LEU A 362 4.67 20.33 -3.04
CA LEU A 362 6.13 20.51 -3.03
C LEU A 362 6.77 20.34 -4.42
N LEU A 363 6.24 19.45 -5.25
CA LEU A 363 6.68 19.25 -6.63
C LEU A 363 6.28 20.44 -7.50
N SER A 364 5.07 20.98 -7.32
CA SER A 364 4.64 22.21 -8.00
C SER A 364 5.48 23.42 -7.64
N ASP A 365 5.82 23.60 -6.36
CA ASP A 365 6.78 24.63 -5.93
C ASP A 365 8.17 24.45 -6.56
N ALA A 366 8.51 23.22 -6.95
CA ALA A 366 9.78 22.85 -7.59
C ALA A 366 9.72 22.83 -9.13
N GLY A 367 8.63 23.31 -9.75
CA GLY A 367 8.52 23.44 -11.20
C GLY A 367 7.85 22.27 -11.93
N TYR A 368 7.15 21.39 -11.20
CA TYR A 368 6.40 20.28 -11.79
C TYR A 368 4.88 20.49 -11.75
N ALA A 369 4.22 20.41 -12.89
CA ALA A 369 2.77 20.41 -12.97
C ALA A 369 2.22 18.99 -12.75
N LEU A 370 1.23 18.85 -11.85
CA LEU A 370 0.46 17.60 -11.72
C LEU A 370 -0.51 17.47 -12.90
N GLU A 371 -0.25 16.54 -13.80
CA GLU A 371 -1.05 16.36 -15.02
C GLU A 371 -2.22 15.39 -14.81
N ARG A 372 -1.99 14.30 -14.06
CA ARG A 372 -3.01 13.26 -13.84
C ARG A 372 -2.70 12.38 -12.63
N VAL A 373 -3.75 11.93 -11.95
CA VAL A 373 -3.69 10.94 -10.86
C VAL A 373 -4.66 9.80 -11.19
N ILE A 374 -4.17 8.56 -11.20
CA ILE A 374 -5.00 7.36 -11.30
C ILE A 374 -5.07 6.70 -9.93
N VAL A 375 -6.27 6.49 -9.41
CA VAL A 375 -6.52 5.74 -8.17
C VAL A 375 -6.73 4.28 -8.51
N VAL A 376 -5.96 3.40 -7.89
CA VAL A 376 -6.09 1.95 -8.07
C VAL A 376 -6.36 1.27 -6.74
N ASP A 377 -7.05 0.13 -6.77
CA ASP A 377 -7.33 -0.64 -5.58
C ASP A 377 -6.48 -1.91 -5.51
N LEU A 378 -5.41 -1.84 -4.71
CA LEU A 378 -4.50 -2.96 -4.40
C LEU A 378 -4.88 -3.71 -3.12
N PHE A 379 -5.82 -3.14 -2.35
CA PHE A 379 -6.29 -3.68 -1.08
C PHE A 379 -7.82 -3.56 -0.99
N PRO A 380 -8.58 -4.27 -1.85
CA PRO A 380 -10.02 -4.29 -1.74
C PRO A 380 -10.42 -4.78 -0.35
N GLN A 381 -11.62 -4.41 0.09
CA GLN A 381 -12.14 -4.65 1.45
C GLN A 381 -11.46 -3.82 2.55
N THR A 382 -10.54 -2.93 2.20
CA THR A 382 -9.88 -2.01 3.13
C THR A 382 -10.00 -0.56 2.65
N HIS A 383 -9.85 0.39 3.56
CA HIS A 383 -9.75 1.81 3.21
C HIS A 383 -8.42 2.20 2.53
N HIS A 384 -7.43 1.31 2.47
CA HIS A 384 -6.15 1.66 1.88
C HIS A 384 -6.32 2.00 0.40
N VAL A 385 -5.70 3.10 0.01
CA VAL A 385 -5.75 3.64 -1.34
C VAL A 385 -4.36 3.63 -1.91
N GLU A 386 -4.26 3.34 -3.20
CA GLU A 386 -3.04 3.48 -3.97
C GLU A 386 -3.30 4.43 -5.12
N THR A 387 -2.28 5.23 -5.46
CA THR A 387 -2.35 6.19 -6.55
C THR A 387 -1.10 6.12 -7.40
N VAL A 388 -1.24 6.37 -8.70
CA VAL A 388 -0.13 6.64 -9.60
C VAL A 388 -0.36 8.02 -10.19
N ALA A 389 0.53 8.94 -9.89
CA ALA A 389 0.46 10.33 -10.32
C ALA A 389 1.57 10.63 -11.33
N ARG A 390 1.23 11.43 -12.34
CA ARG A 390 2.17 11.92 -13.35
C ARG A 390 2.36 13.41 -13.19
N PHE A 391 3.62 13.79 -13.16
CA PHE A 391 4.08 15.16 -13.14
C PHE A 391 4.95 15.44 -14.36
N VAL A 392 4.81 16.63 -14.92
CA VAL A 392 5.65 17.11 -16.03
C VAL A 392 6.40 18.35 -15.59
N HIS A 393 7.69 18.43 -15.92
CA HIS A 393 8.50 19.61 -15.63
C HIS A 393 8.12 20.73 -16.62
N GLU A 394 7.78 21.91 -16.11
CA GLU A 394 7.44 23.08 -16.93
C GLU A 394 8.66 23.79 -17.52
#